data_AF-A0A9E0SNW6-F1
#
_entry.id   AF-A0A9E0SNW6-F1
#
_cell.length_a   1.000
_cell.length_b   1.000
_cell.length_c   1.000
_cell.angle_alpha   90.00
_cell.angle_beta   90.00
_cell.angle_gamma   90.00
#
_symmetry.space_group_name_H-M   'P 1'
#
loop_
_entity.id
_entity.type
_entity.pdbx_description
1 polymer ?
#
loop_
_entity_poly.entity_id
_entity_poly.type
_entity_poly.pdbx_seq_one_letter_code
_entity_poly.pdbx_strand_id
1 'polypeptide(L)' 'MTPSIPHQVGHYIVTPFTGPADCGRFAASVSVRRGKHDRVFRFVPVFRSAAEATRYALGQARQLVAQNQLG' A
#
# COMPACT_ATOMS: atom_id res chain seq x y z
N MET A 1 -3.34 -1.19 -11.93
CA MET A 1 -3.29 -1.43 -10.47
C MET A 1 -4.72 -1.40 -9.94
N THR A 2 -5.14 -2.40 -9.18
CA THR A 2 -6.47 -2.53 -8.58
C THR A 2 -6.43 -2.07 -7.11
N PRO A 3 -7.24 -1.08 -6.72
CA PRO A 3 -7.37 -0.68 -5.31
C PRO A 3 -8.10 -1.76 -4.51
N SER A 4 -7.74 -1.92 -3.25
CA SER A 4 -8.58 -2.63 -2.27
C SER A 4 -9.27 -1.63 -1.33
N ILE A 5 -10.04 -2.14 -0.37
CA ILE A 5 -10.79 -1.33 0.60
C ILE A 5 -9.84 -0.36 1.33
N PRO A 6 -10.18 0.95 1.44
CA PRO A 6 -9.42 1.90 2.25
C PRO A 6 -9.47 1.54 3.74
N HIS A 7 -8.37 1.79 4.46
CA HIS A 7 -8.25 1.54 5.89
C HIS A 7 -7.84 2.82 6.62
N GLN A 8 -8.40 3.07 7.80
CA GLN A 8 -7.98 4.18 8.64
C GLN A 8 -6.79 3.76 9.52
N VAL A 9 -5.71 4.53 9.51
CA VAL A 9 -4.52 4.34 10.35
C VAL A 9 -4.18 5.69 11.00
N GLY A 10 -4.60 5.86 12.25
CA GLY A 10 -4.52 7.16 12.93
C GLY A 10 -5.31 8.24 12.17
N HIS A 11 -4.61 9.32 11.80
CA HIS A 11 -5.17 10.44 11.03
C HIS A 11 -5.05 10.26 9.50
N TYR A 12 -4.62 9.10 9.04
CA TYR A 12 -4.38 8.81 7.63
C TYR A 12 -5.39 7.80 7.10
N ILE A 13 -5.81 7.99 5.86
CA ILE A 13 -6.51 6.96 5.08
C ILE A 13 -5.45 6.27 4.22
N VAL A 14 -5.32 4.96 4.39
CA VAL A 14 -4.41 4.14 3.59
C VAL A 14 -5.20 3.26 2.64
N THR A 15 -4.93 3.37 1.35
CA THR A 15 -5.58 2.57 0.31
C THR A 15 -4.52 1.68 -0.33
N PRO A 16 -4.51 0.37 -0.08
CA PRO A 16 -3.58 -0.54 -0.72
C PRO A 16 -3.98 -0.78 -2.18
N PHE A 17 -2.98 -0.95 -3.03
CA PHE A 17 -3.12 -1.26 -4.44
C PHE A 17 -2.26 -2.46 -4.77
N THR A 18 -2.76 -3.27 -5.71
CA THR A 18 -2.00 -4.36 -6.29
C THR A 18 -1.94 -4.20 -7.80
N GLY A 19 -0.84 -4.62 -8.41
CA GLY A 19 -0.70 -4.57 -9.87
C GLY A 19 0.02 -5.80 -10.38
N PRO A 20 -0.17 -6.16 -11.65
CA PRO A 20 0.65 -7.20 -12.26
C PRO A 20 2.13 -6.80 -12.21
N ALA A 21 2.97 -7.79 -11.93
CA ALA A 21 4.42 -7.75 -12.04
C ALA A 21 4.88 -8.91 -12.92
N ASP A 22 6.20 -9.10 -13.04
CA ASP A 22 6.77 -10.14 -13.89
C ASP A 22 6.37 -11.55 -13.45
N CYS A 23 6.31 -12.47 -14.43
CA CYS A 23 6.04 -13.89 -14.21
C CYS A 23 4.75 -14.20 -13.43
N GLY A 24 3.68 -13.43 -13.66
CA GLY A 24 2.38 -13.64 -13.01
C GLY A 24 2.35 -13.28 -11.53
N ARG A 25 3.34 -12.50 -11.06
CA ARG A 25 3.38 -12.00 -9.69
C ARG A 25 2.61 -10.69 -9.54
N PHE A 26 2.45 -10.25 -8.30
CA PHE A 26 1.75 -9.03 -7.93
C PHE A 26 2.68 -8.07 -7.22
N ALA A 27 2.79 -6.84 -7.73
CA ALA A 27 3.45 -5.74 -7.03
C ALA A 27 2.50 -5.14 -5.99
N ALA A 28 3.08 -4.68 -4.88
CA ALA A 28 2.35 -4.01 -3.81
C ALA A 28 2.64 -2.50 -3.82
N SER A 29 1.60 -1.69 -3.63
CA SER A 29 1.73 -0.27 -3.38
C SER A 29 0.64 0.23 -2.43
N VAL A 30 0.80 1.41 -1.87
CA VAL A 30 -0.21 2.04 -1.00
C VAL A 30 -0.28 3.54 -1.27
N SER A 31 -1.50 4.08 -1.34
CA SER A 31 -1.72 5.53 -1.19
C SER A 31 -1.96 5.83 0.28
N VAL A 32 -1.23 6.79 0.83
CA VAL A 32 -1.44 7.35 2.16
C VAL A 32 -1.94 8.78 1.98
N ARG A 33 -3.18 9.02 2.38
CA ARG A 33 -3.84 10.32 2.28
C ARG A 33 -3.96 10.98 3.65
N ARG A 34 -3.64 12.27 3.71
CA ARG A 34 -4.03 13.18 4.80
C ARG A 34 -4.59 14.46 4.18
N GLY A 35 -5.90 14.65 4.29
CA GLY A 35 -6.58 15.77 3.63
C GLY A 35 -6.67 15.57 2.11
N LYS A 36 -6.23 16.58 1.34
CA LYS A 36 -6.38 16.64 -0.12
C LYS A 36 -5.27 15.93 -0.91
N HIS A 37 -4.12 15.69 -0.28
CA HIS A 37 -2.94 15.15 -0.96
C HIS A 37 -2.67 13.70 -0.56
N ASP A 38 -2.23 12.93 -1.55
CA ASP A 38 -1.92 11.51 -1.45
C ASP A 38 -0.44 11.29 -1.70
N ARG A 39 0.15 10.39 -0.92
CA ARG A 39 1.51 9.90 -1.13
C ARG A 39 1.46 8.44 -1.48
N VAL A 40 2.02 8.09 -2.63
CA VAL A 40 1.99 6.72 -3.13
C VAL A 40 3.36 6.07 -2.91
N PHE A 41 3.38 5.00 -2.13
CA PHE A 41 4.56 4.18 -1.90
C PHE A 41 4.46 2.91 -2.73
N ARG A 42 5.48 2.64 -3.54
CA ARG A 42 5.61 1.40 -4.32
C ARG A 42 6.70 0.56 -3.68
N PHE A 43 6.41 -0.71 -3.44
CA PHE A 43 7.34 -1.60 -2.77
C PHE A 43 8.06 -2.50 -3.77
N VAL A 44 9.31 -2.84 -3.45
CA VAL A 44 10.15 -3.72 -4.29
C VAL A 44 9.70 -5.19 -4.25
N PRO A 45 9.30 -5.77 -3.09
CA PRO A 45 8.84 -7.16 -3.06
C PRO A 45 7.60 -7.40 -3.92
N VAL A 46 7.60 -8.55 -4.61
CA VAL A 46 6.48 -9.04 -5.43
C VAL A 46 5.94 -10.37 -4.87
N PHE A 47 4.65 -10.61 -5.03
CA PHE A 47 3.93 -11.69 -4.35
C PHE A 47 3.27 -12.65 -5.33
N ARG A 48 2.94 -13.86 -4.87
CA ARG A 48 2.28 -14.87 -5.73
C ARG A 48 0.78 -14.61 -5.89
N SER A 49 0.20 -13.82 -4.98
CA SER A 49 -1.21 -13.45 -5.03
C SER A 49 -1.43 -11.97 -4.73
N ALA A 50 -2.53 -11.42 -5.25
CA ALA A 50 -2.98 -10.08 -4.89
C ALA A 50 -3.27 -9.96 -3.39
N ALA A 51 -3.81 -10.99 -2.74
CA ALA A 51 -4.10 -10.97 -1.31
C ALA A 51 -2.83 -10.81 -0.45
N GLU A 52 -1.74 -11.50 -0.80
CA GLU A 52 -0.44 -11.32 -0.16
C GLU A 52 0.10 -9.90 -0.35
N ALA A 53 0.03 -9.38 -1.57
CA ALA A 53 0.47 -8.02 -1.89
C ALA A 53 -0.34 -6.96 -1.11
N THR A 54 -1.66 -7.11 -1.00
CA THR A 54 -2.53 -6.22 -0.21
C THR A 54 -2.18 -6.28 1.27
N ARG A 55 -2.01 -7.49 1.84
CA ARG A 55 -1.65 -7.65 3.26
C ARG A 55 -0.30 -7.01 3.57
N TYR A 56 0.66 -7.18 2.67
CA TYR A 56 1.98 -6.57 2.77
C TYR A 56 1.90 -5.04 2.69
N ALA A 57 1.19 -4.48 1.70
CA ALA A 57 1.00 -3.05 1.55
C ALA A 57 0.40 -2.39 2.80
N LEU A 58 -0.60 -3.04 3.41
CA LEU A 58 -1.22 -2.57 4.66
C LEU A 58 -0.26 -2.65 5.86
N GLY A 59 0.54 -3.71 5.95
CA GLY A 59 1.57 -3.83 6.99
C GLY A 59 2.60 -2.70 6.89
N GLN A 60 3.12 -2.45 5.69
CA GLN A 60 4.07 -1.37 5.44
C GLN A 60 3.46 0.01 5.69
N ALA A 61 2.22 0.25 5.27
CA ALA A 61 1.53 1.51 5.51
C ALA A 61 1.44 1.86 7.00
N ARG A 62 1.13 0.86 7.85
CA ARG A 62 1.11 1.04 9.31
C ARG A 62 2.49 1.39 9.86
N GLN A 63 3.55 0.76 9.36
CA GLN A 63 4.92 1.08 9.75
C GLN A 63 5.32 2.50 9.32
N LEU A 64 5.01 2.89 8.07
CA LEU A 64 5.29 4.24 7.57
C LEU A 64 4.61 5.32 8.41
N VAL A 65 3.33 5.13 8.77
CA VAL A 65 2.59 6.05 9.62
C VAL A 65 3.17 6.08 11.05
N ALA A 66 3.43 4.91 11.65
CA ALA A 66 3.96 4.82 13.01
C ALA A 66 5.36 5.46 13.14
N GLN A 67 6.18 5.34 12.10
CA GLN A 67 7.55 5.87 12.07
C GLN A 67 7.64 7.29 11.49
N ASN A 68 6.48 7.92 11.17
CA ASN A 68 6.40 9.22 10.52
C ASN A 68 7.26 9.32 9.23
N GLN A 69 7.40 8.22 8.50
CA GLN A 69 8.19 8.10 7.27
C GLN A 69 7.39 8.50 6.02
N LEU A 70 6.47 9.43 6.19
CA LEU A 70 5.59 9.84 5.11
C LEU A 70 6.22 10.93 4.23
N GLY A 71 7.34 11.52 4.63
CA GLY A 71 7.98 12.66 3.96
C GLY A 71 7.33 14.01 4.24
#